data_AF-A0A015MY86-F1
#
_entry.id   AF-A0A015MY86-F1
#
_cell.length_a   1.000
_cell.length_b   1.000
_cell.length_c   1.000
_cell.angle_alpha   90.00
_cell.angle_beta   90.00
_cell.angle_gamma   90.00
#
_symmetry.space_group_name_H-M   'P 1'
#
loop_
_entity.id
_entity.type
_entity.pdbx_description
1 polymer ?
#
loop_
_entity_poly.entity_id
_entity_poly.type
_entity_poly.pdbx_seq_one_letter_code
_entity_poly.pdbx_strand_id
1 'polypeptide(L)'
;MLVEVQHEALRLAIVIVCGNTNINQNSINEYFIKNDIFDPLIQLIISPKTSHMAYEAIMLLDILANYNKHESRNPYLTKLIDIKGEAVFEKIMEVLSSTCIKCQGQYIEIQEDDEANKYLISTVVSYVGSILPWYGSGTKQHSNVSDPELAFVRL
;
A
#
# COMPACT_ATOMS: atom_id res chain seq x y z
N MET A 1 -7.66 -28.70 -3.02
CA MET A 1 -9.11 -28.63 -3.27
C MET A 1 -9.86 -27.81 -2.21
N LEU A 2 -10.10 -28.27 -0.98
CA LEU A 2 -10.89 -27.46 0.00
C LEU A 2 -10.24 -26.11 0.36
N VAL A 3 -8.92 -26.07 0.54
CA VAL A 3 -8.18 -24.83 0.84
C VAL A 3 -8.24 -23.85 -0.33
N GLU A 4 -8.04 -24.31 -1.56
CA GLU A 4 -8.15 -23.46 -2.76
C GLU A 4 -9.54 -22.85 -2.91
N VAL A 5 -10.60 -23.63 -2.66
CA VAL A 5 -11.98 -23.11 -2.69
C VAL A 5 -12.20 -22.05 -1.61
N GLN A 6 -11.64 -22.24 -0.41
CA GLN A 6 -11.68 -21.22 0.65
C GLN A 6 -10.95 -19.95 0.24
N HIS A 7 -9.81 -20.08 -0.46
CA HIS A 7 -9.03 -18.94 -0.94
C HIS A 7 -9.82 -18.09 -1.93
N GLU A 8 -10.39 -18.74 -2.94
CA GLU A 8 -11.17 -18.07 -3.98
C GLU A 8 -12.45 -17.46 -3.40
N ALA A 9 -13.11 -18.16 -2.47
CA ALA A 9 -14.27 -17.62 -1.76
C ALA A 9 -13.91 -16.38 -0.93
N LEU A 10 -12.77 -16.39 -0.25
CA LEU A 10 -12.28 -15.25 0.53
C LEU A 10 -12.00 -14.04 -0.36
N ARG A 11 -11.31 -14.25 -1.50
CA ARG A 11 -11.06 -13.19 -2.48
C ARG A 11 -12.34 -12.62 -3.07
N LEU A 12 -13.28 -13.49 -3.43
CA LEU A 12 -14.59 -13.07 -3.93
C LEU A 12 -15.35 -12.26 -2.87
N ALA A 13 -15.32 -12.69 -1.61
CA ALA A 13 -15.95 -11.95 -0.51
C ALA A 13 -15.37 -10.54 -0.37
N ILE A 14 -14.04 -10.39 -0.40
CA ILE A 14 -13.37 -9.07 -0.34
C ILE A 14 -13.82 -8.18 -1.50
N VAL A 15 -13.83 -8.69 -2.73
CA VAL A 15 -14.24 -7.93 -3.91
C VAL A 15 -15.69 -7.44 -3.78
N ILE A 16 -16.60 -8.30 -3.31
CA ILE A 16 -18.01 -7.95 -3.15
C ILE A 16 -18.23 -6.93 -2.02
N VAL A 17 -17.52 -7.09 -0.91
CA VAL A 17 -17.60 -6.22 0.28
C VAL A 17 -17.02 -4.83 -0.02
N CYS A 18 -15.98 -4.75 -0.84
CA CYS A 18 -15.37 -3.50 -1.33
C CYS A 18 -16.06 -2.90 -2.56
N GLY A 19 -16.98 -3.61 -3.22
CA GLY A 19 -17.53 -3.21 -4.52
C GLY A 19 -18.45 -1.99 -4.50
N ASN A 20 -18.82 -1.48 -3.32
CA ASN A 20 -19.68 -0.30 -3.18
C ASN A 20 -18.84 0.94 -2.80
N THR A 21 -19.19 2.11 -3.37
CA THR A 21 -18.55 3.40 -3.04
C THR A 21 -18.71 3.77 -1.57
N ASN A 22 -19.76 3.29 -0.92
CA ASN A 22 -19.99 3.48 0.51
C ASN A 22 -20.08 2.12 1.23
N ILE A 23 -19.13 1.87 2.13
CA ILE A 23 -19.06 0.65 2.95
C ILE A 23 -20.35 0.42 3.74
N ASN A 24 -20.95 1.49 4.27
CA ASN A 24 -22.15 1.44 5.11
C ASN A 24 -23.44 1.15 4.32
N GLN A 25 -23.41 1.26 2.99
CA GLN A 25 -24.55 1.00 2.11
C GLN A 25 -24.42 -0.34 1.36
N ASN A 26 -23.59 -1.26 1.86
CA ASN A 26 -23.40 -2.56 1.25
C ASN A 26 -24.25 -3.63 1.94
N SER A 27 -25.25 -4.18 1.22
CA SER A 27 -26.14 -5.24 1.71
C SER A 27 -25.41 -6.54 2.05
N ILE A 28 -24.25 -6.80 1.43
CA ILE A 28 -23.42 -7.97 1.74
C ILE A 28 -22.73 -7.81 3.09
N ASN A 29 -22.27 -6.60 3.42
CA ASN A 29 -21.73 -6.33 4.76
C ASN A 29 -22.79 -6.54 5.81
N GLU A 30 -24.01 -6.04 5.58
CA GLU A 30 -25.15 -6.27 6.47
C GLU A 30 -25.47 -7.77 6.62
N TYR A 31 -25.36 -8.55 5.54
CA TYR A 31 -25.53 -10.00 5.58
C TYR A 31 -24.49 -10.68 6.48
N PHE A 32 -23.21 -10.29 6.41
CA PHE A 32 -22.16 -10.82 7.29
C PHE A 32 -22.31 -10.34 8.74
N ILE A 33 -22.81 -9.13 8.99
CA ILE A 33 -23.17 -8.71 10.36
C ILE A 33 -24.24 -9.63 10.97
N LYS A 34 -25.21 -10.07 10.16
CA LYS A 34 -26.28 -11.00 10.59
C LYS A 34 -25.81 -12.45 10.65
N ASN A 35 -24.98 -12.88 9.70
CA ASN A 35 -24.44 -14.23 9.57
C ASN A 35 -22.94 -14.19 9.85
N ASP A 36 -22.62 -14.36 11.12
CA ASP A 36 -21.27 -14.18 11.63
C ASP A 36 -20.28 -15.19 11.04
N ILE A 37 -19.17 -14.66 10.53
CA ILE A 37 -18.04 -15.41 9.98
C ILE A 37 -16.72 -15.12 10.72
N PHE A 38 -16.78 -14.49 11.90
CA PHE A 38 -15.61 -14.10 12.68
C PHE A 38 -14.70 -15.30 13.04
N ASP A 39 -15.25 -16.36 13.63
CA ASP A 39 -14.45 -17.51 14.07
C ASP A 39 -13.76 -18.24 12.90
N PRO A 40 -14.44 -18.48 11.75
CA PRO A 40 -13.77 -18.94 10.54
C PRO A 40 -12.61 -18.04 10.08
N LEU A 41 -12.76 -16.72 10.13
CA LEU A 41 -11.69 -15.78 9.75
C LEU A 41 -10.50 -15.88 10.70
N ILE A 42 -10.73 -15.95 12.01
CA ILE A 42 -9.65 -16.15 12.99
C ILE A 42 -8.92 -17.46 12.74
N GLN A 43 -9.64 -18.55 12.44
CA GLN A 43 -9.03 -19.84 12.08
C GLN A 43 -8.16 -19.75 10.82
N LEU A 44 -8.59 -19.00 9.80
CA LEU A 44 -7.80 -18.76 8.59
C LEU A 44 -6.51 -18.00 8.88
N ILE A 45 -6.55 -17.04 9.82
CA ILE A 45 -5.39 -16.23 10.22
C ILE A 45 -4.35 -17.07 10.95
N ILE A 46 -4.77 -17.86 11.95
CA ILE A 46 -3.82 -18.60 12.82
C ILE A 46 -3.33 -19.92 12.23
N SER A 47 -4.09 -20.52 11.32
CA SER A 47 -3.78 -21.87 10.83
C SER A 47 -2.53 -21.86 9.93
N PRO A 48 -1.51 -22.69 10.22
CA PRO A 48 -0.30 -22.77 9.40
C PRO A 48 -0.57 -23.13 7.93
N LYS A 49 -1.63 -23.90 7.68
CA LYS A 49 -2.02 -24.34 6.33
C LYS A 49 -2.56 -23.18 5.47
N THR A 50 -3.12 -22.16 6.10
CA THR A 50 -3.76 -21.01 5.44
C THR A 50 -2.99 -19.71 5.70
N SER A 51 -1.74 -19.77 6.16
CA SER A 51 -0.94 -18.58 6.46
C SER A 51 -0.77 -17.63 5.26
N HIS A 52 -0.84 -18.15 4.02
CA HIS A 52 -0.80 -17.32 2.81
C HIS A 52 -2.09 -16.51 2.58
N MET A 53 -3.21 -16.92 3.18
CA MET A 53 -4.51 -16.22 3.14
C MET A 53 -4.69 -15.26 4.31
N ALA A 54 -3.79 -15.28 5.31
CA ALA A 54 -3.94 -14.50 6.53
C ALA A 54 -4.10 -13.00 6.24
N TYR A 55 -3.35 -12.47 5.27
CA TYR A 55 -3.49 -11.08 4.83
C TYR A 55 -4.90 -10.73 4.34
N GLU A 56 -5.45 -11.55 3.44
CA GLU A 56 -6.79 -11.35 2.88
C GLU A 56 -7.86 -11.52 3.96
N ALA A 57 -7.69 -12.48 4.88
CA ALA A 57 -8.60 -12.71 5.99
C ALA A 57 -8.60 -11.52 6.98
N ILE A 58 -7.43 -10.95 7.28
CA ILE A 58 -7.29 -9.74 8.10
C ILE A 58 -7.96 -8.55 7.41
N MET A 59 -7.76 -8.39 6.09
CA MET A 59 -8.39 -7.32 5.33
C MET A 59 -9.93 -7.40 5.39
N LEU A 60 -10.49 -8.58 5.16
CA LEU A 60 -11.94 -8.77 5.25
C LEU A 60 -12.46 -8.48 6.66
N LEU A 61 -11.74 -8.95 7.69
CA LEU A 61 -12.08 -8.70 9.09
C LEU A 61 -12.07 -7.20 9.41
N ASP A 62 -11.07 -6.45 8.93
CA ASP A 62 -10.97 -5.00 9.13
C ASP A 62 -12.12 -4.25 8.45
N ILE A 63 -12.48 -4.63 7.21
CA ILE A 63 -13.62 -4.00 6.52
C ILE A 63 -14.93 -4.26 7.29
N LEU A 64 -15.16 -5.50 7.73
CA LEU A 64 -16.35 -5.86 8.51
C LEU A 64 -16.37 -5.19 9.89
N ALA A 65 -15.22 -5.01 10.55
CA ALA A 65 -15.12 -4.28 11.81
C ALA A 65 -15.38 -2.77 11.64
N ASN A 66 -15.06 -2.20 10.46
CA ASN A 66 -15.29 -0.79 10.15
C ASN A 66 -16.72 -0.48 9.66
N TYR A 67 -17.49 -1.49 9.24
CA TYR A 67 -18.88 -1.32 8.79
C TYR A 67 -19.78 -0.72 9.88
N ASN A 68 -20.49 0.38 9.60
CA ASN A 68 -21.41 1.06 10.51
C ASN A 68 -20.84 1.37 11.91
N LYS A 69 -19.51 1.46 12.07
CA LYS A 69 -18.84 1.58 13.38
C LYS A 69 -19.25 2.81 14.20
N HIS A 70 -19.80 3.83 13.53
CA HIS A 70 -20.24 5.09 14.15
C HIS A 70 -21.76 5.15 14.37
N GLU A 71 -22.52 4.27 13.73
CA GLU A 71 -23.99 4.28 13.80
C GLU A 71 -24.54 3.24 14.77
N SER A 72 -23.82 2.13 14.97
CA SER A 72 -24.21 1.07 15.90
C SER A 72 -23.00 0.31 16.45
N ARG A 73 -23.21 -0.47 17.52
CA ARG A 73 -22.17 -1.34 18.09
C ARG A 73 -21.89 -2.49 17.12
N ASN A 74 -20.78 -2.39 16.39
CA ASN A 74 -20.35 -3.42 15.47
C ASN A 74 -19.89 -4.70 16.24
N PRO A 75 -20.45 -5.88 15.94
CA PRO A 75 -20.10 -7.13 16.63
C PRO A 75 -18.68 -7.61 16.31
N TYR A 76 -18.20 -7.44 15.07
CA TYR A 76 -16.82 -7.78 14.68
C TYR A 76 -15.80 -6.92 15.42
N LEU A 77 -16.05 -5.61 15.52
CA LEU A 77 -15.19 -4.71 16.29
C LEU A 77 -15.16 -5.09 17.78
N THR A 78 -16.32 -5.41 18.36
CA THR A 78 -16.41 -5.86 19.75
C THR A 78 -15.59 -7.13 19.96
N LYS A 79 -15.77 -8.13 19.08
CA LYS A 79 -15.04 -9.40 19.15
C LYS A 79 -13.54 -9.21 18.96
N LEU A 80 -13.11 -8.31 18.08
CA LEU A 80 -11.70 -8.00 17.84
C LEU A 80 -11.02 -7.42 19.09
N ILE A 81 -11.70 -6.50 19.78
CA ILE A 81 -11.21 -5.90 21.04
C ILE A 81 -11.17 -6.95 22.16
N ASP A 82 -12.13 -7.88 22.18
CA ASP A 82 -12.23 -8.93 23.18
C ASP A 82 -11.31 -10.15 22.92
N ILE A 83 -10.50 -10.14 21.85
CA ILE A 83 -9.53 -11.21 21.59
C ILE A 83 -8.55 -11.30 22.78
N LYS A 84 -8.46 -12.47 23.40
CA LYS A 84 -7.49 -12.76 24.47
C LYS A 84 -6.31 -13.60 24.00
N GLY A 85 -6.36 -14.12 22.79
CA GLY A 85 -5.33 -15.01 22.24
C GLY A 85 -4.12 -14.23 21.77
N GLU A 86 -2.99 -14.37 22.47
CA GLU A 86 -1.70 -13.78 22.09
C GLU A 86 -1.28 -14.18 20.67
N ALA A 87 -1.49 -15.45 20.30
CA ALA A 87 -1.17 -15.98 18.97
C ALA A 87 -1.91 -15.29 17.81
N VAL A 88 -3.15 -14.83 18.04
CA VAL A 88 -3.92 -14.13 17.00
C VAL A 88 -3.32 -12.74 16.77
N PHE A 89 -3.05 -12.00 17.84
CA PHE A 89 -2.43 -10.68 17.76
C PHE A 89 -1.02 -10.73 17.19
N GLU A 90 -0.20 -11.70 17.62
CA GLU A 90 1.14 -11.92 17.08
C GLU A 90 1.08 -12.14 15.56
N LYS A 91 0.15 -12.99 15.10
CA LYS A 91 0.01 -13.27 13.67
C LYS A 91 -0.47 -12.05 12.87
N ILE A 92 -1.40 -11.26 13.43
CA ILE A 92 -1.85 -10.00 12.80
C ILE A 92 -0.67 -9.02 12.68
N MET A 93 0.12 -8.85 13.74
CA MET A 93 1.28 -7.95 13.76
C MET A 93 2.39 -8.41 12.80
N GLU A 94 2.64 -9.71 12.71
CA GLU A 94 3.58 -10.30 11.74
C GLU A 94 3.17 -9.96 10.30
N VAL A 95 1.91 -10.22 9.94
CA VAL A 95 1.38 -9.97 8.59
C VAL A 95 1.35 -8.47 8.28
N LEU A 96 0.93 -7.64 9.23
CA LEU A 96 0.91 -6.18 9.08
C LEU A 96 2.32 -5.62 8.86
N SER A 97 3.28 -6.02 9.69
CA SER A 97 4.68 -5.58 9.59
C SER A 97 5.30 -5.99 8.25
N SER A 98 5.11 -7.26 7.85
CA SER A 98 5.58 -7.76 6.55
C SER A 98 4.97 -6.98 5.38
N THR A 99 3.67 -6.70 5.45
CA THR A 99 2.97 -5.92 4.42
C THR A 99 3.49 -4.49 4.35
N CYS A 100 3.67 -3.81 5.50
CA CYS A 100 4.20 -2.45 5.53
C CYS A 100 5.61 -2.36 4.93
N ILE A 101 6.50 -3.30 5.28
CA ILE A 101 7.86 -3.37 4.71
C ILE A 101 7.78 -3.59 3.20
N LYS A 102 6.91 -4.50 2.73
CA LYS A 102 6.71 -4.74 1.31
C LYS A 102 6.19 -3.50 0.57
N CYS A 103 5.17 -2.84 1.11
CA CYS A 103 4.62 -1.62 0.53
C CYS A 103 5.66 -0.50 0.47
N GLN A 104 6.46 -0.35 1.52
CA GLN A 104 7.57 0.60 1.55
C GLN A 104 8.60 0.29 0.46
N GLY A 105 9.01 -0.98 0.33
CA GLY A 105 9.95 -1.39 -0.71
C GLY A 105 9.42 -1.10 -2.12
N GLN A 106 8.16 -1.45 -2.38
CA GLN A 106 7.50 -1.18 -3.67
C GLN A 106 7.39 0.32 -3.97
N TYR A 107 7.14 1.14 -2.94
CA TYR A 107 7.10 2.59 -3.10
C TYR A 107 8.47 3.16 -3.46
N ILE A 108 9.54 2.71 -2.80
CA ILE A 108 10.91 3.14 -3.09
C ILE A 108 11.32 2.72 -4.50
N GLU A 109 11.01 1.48 -4.91
CA GLU A 109 11.30 0.97 -6.26
C GLU A 109 10.67 1.84 -7.35
N ILE A 110 9.37 2.18 -7.21
CA ILE A 110 8.67 3.07 -8.14
C ILE A 110 9.31 4.46 -8.16
N GLN A 111 9.72 4.99 -7.00
CA GLN A 111 10.34 6.30 -6.90
C GLN A 111 11.71 6.36 -7.56
N GLU A 112 12.55 5.34 -7.38
CA GLU A 112 13.86 5.23 -8.00
C GLU A 112 13.76 5.05 -9.52
N ASP A 113 12.81 4.24 -9.99
CA ASP A 113 12.53 4.05 -11.43
C ASP A 113 12.14 5.37 -12.11
N ASP A 114 11.28 6.18 -11.47
CA ASP A 114 10.88 7.49 -11.99
C ASP A 114 12.06 8.47 -12.07
N GLU A 115 12.96 8.46 -11.09
CA GLU A 115 14.14 9.33 -11.09
C GLU A 115 15.15 8.89 -12.15
N ALA A 116 15.50 7.59 -12.17
CA ALA A 116 16.40 7.01 -13.16
C ALA A 116 15.89 7.27 -14.59
N ASN A 117 14.59 7.06 -14.84
CA ASN A 117 13.99 7.33 -16.14
C ASN A 117 14.06 8.81 -16.53
N LYS A 118 13.83 9.75 -15.58
CA LYS A 118 13.99 11.20 -15.82
C LYS A 118 15.43 11.58 -16.18
N TYR A 119 16.43 11.04 -15.50
CA TYR A 119 17.84 11.31 -15.82
C TYR A 119 18.24 10.75 -17.19
N LEU A 120 17.78 9.54 -17.52
CA LEU A 120 18.06 8.90 -18.81
C LEU A 120 17.43 9.65 -19.99
N ILE A 121 16.15 10.04 -19.91
CA ILE A 121 15.51 10.81 -21.00
C ILE A 121 16.17 12.18 -21.18
N SER A 122 16.58 12.85 -20.10
CA SER A 122 17.22 14.17 -20.19
C SER A 122 18.58 14.08 -20.88
N THR A 123 19.32 13.01 -20.61
CA THR A 123 20.63 12.73 -21.22
C THR A 123 20.46 12.48 -22.71
N VAL A 124 19.53 11.60 -23.11
CA VAL A 124 19.26 11.30 -24.53
C VAL A 124 18.77 12.54 -25.29
N VAL A 125 17.84 13.31 -24.72
CA VAL A 125 17.34 14.56 -25.34
C VAL A 125 18.45 15.59 -25.49
N SER A 126 19.35 15.69 -24.51
CA SER A 126 20.52 16.59 -24.59
C SER A 126 21.51 16.15 -25.67
N TYR A 127 21.77 14.85 -25.80
CA TYR A 127 22.60 14.31 -26.87
C TYR A 127 21.97 14.51 -28.25
N VAL A 128 20.68 14.24 -28.42
CA VAL A 128 19.97 14.46 -29.69
C VAL A 128 19.87 15.96 -30.02
N GLY A 129 19.68 16.82 -29.02
CA GLY A 129 19.68 18.27 -29.20
C GLY A 129 21.03 18.82 -29.68
N SER A 130 22.15 18.25 -29.18
CA SER A 130 23.50 18.72 -29.54
C SER A 130 23.96 18.29 -30.94
N ILE A 131 23.37 17.25 -31.54
CA ILE A 131 23.67 16.82 -32.92
C ILE A 131 22.79 17.49 -33.98
N LEU A 132 21.72 18.19 -33.59
CA LEU A 132 20.81 18.85 -34.53
C LEU A 132 21.36 20.23 -34.94
N PRO A 133 21.53 20.51 -36.25
CA PRO A 133 22.20 21.74 -36.74
C PRO A 133 21.51 23.07 -36.38
N TRP A 134 20.24 23.03 -35.96
CA TRP A 134 19.46 24.22 -35.65
C TRP A 134 19.54 24.66 -34.18
N TYR A 135 20.08 23.81 -33.28
CA TYR A 135 20.31 24.15 -31.87
C TYR A 135 21.71 24.74 -31.68
N GLY A 136 22.05 25.72 -32.52
CA GLY A 136 23.30 26.47 -32.44
C GLY A 136 23.01 27.93 -32.09
N SER A 137 23.05 28.27 -30.80
CA SER A 137 23.53 29.57 -30.28
C SER A 137 23.23 29.68 -28.78
N GLY A 138 24.25 29.54 -27.93
CA GLY A 138 24.09 29.82 -26.50
C GLY A 138 25.19 29.37 -25.54
N THR A 139 26.32 28.81 -25.99
CA THR A 139 27.48 28.63 -25.10
C THR A 139 28.17 29.97 -24.88
N LYS A 140 27.92 30.63 -23.75
CA LYS A 140 28.84 31.66 -23.24
C LYS A 140 29.89 30.97 -22.37
N GLN A 141 31.11 30.88 -22.90
CA GLN A 141 32.30 30.43 -22.19
C GLN A 141 32.98 31.66 -21.56
N HIS A 142 33.17 31.60 -20.24
CA HIS A 142 34.13 32.30 -19.36
C HIS A 142 34.63 33.72 -19.72
N SER A 143 34.33 34.69 -18.84
CA SER A 143 35.23 35.82 -18.56
C SER A 143 35.96 35.57 -17.24
N ASN A 144 37.26 35.29 -17.34
CA ASN A 144 38.20 35.34 -16.23
C ASN A 144 38.33 36.81 -15.78
N VAL A 145 37.73 37.19 -14.65
CA VAL A 145 38.04 38.43 -13.95
C VAL A 145 38.39 38.03 -12.52
N SER A 146 39.67 38.07 -12.20
CA SER A 146 40.16 38.04 -10.83
C SER A 146 39.73 39.34 -10.16
N ASP A 147 38.61 39.30 -9.42
CA ASP A 147 38.15 40.42 -8.60
C ASP A 147 38.36 40.09 -7.11
N PRO A 148 39.34 40.72 -6.43
CA PRO A 148 39.72 40.37 -5.06
C PRO A 148 38.72 40.80 -3.98
N GLU A 149 37.58 41.41 -4.32
CA GLU A 149 36.62 41.92 -3.33
C GLU A 149 35.58 40.92 -2.82
N LEU A 150 35.52 39.68 -3.34
CA LEU A 150 34.60 38.65 -2.83
C LEU A 150 35.15 37.84 -1.64
N ALA A 151 36.32 38.19 -1.09
CA ALA A 151 36.90 37.48 0.06
C ALA A 151 36.41 37.95 1.44
N PHE A 152 35.74 39.11 1.57
CA PHE A 152 35.50 39.75 2.87
C PHE A 152 34.03 39.90 3.30
N VAL A 153 33.06 39.33 2.60
CA VAL A 153 31.64 39.46 3.00
C VAL A 153 30.94 38.11 3.21
N ARG A 154 31.71 37.09 3.63
CA ARG A 154 31.19 36.00 4.47
C ARG A 154 31.54 36.31 5.92
N LEU A 155 30.65 37.03 6.59
CA LEU A 155 30.41 36.98 8.03
C LEU A 155 28.94 36.62 8.24
#